data_AF-A0A1T1HC34-F1
#
_entry.id   AF-A0A1T1HC34-F1
#
_cell.length_a   1.000
_cell.length_b   1.000
_cell.length_c   1.000
_cell.angle_alpha   90.00
_cell.angle_beta   90.00
_cell.angle_gamma   90.00
#
_symmetry.space_group_name_H-M   'P 1'
#
loop_
_entity.id
_entity.type
_entity.pdbx_description
1 polymer ?
#
loop_
_entity_poly.entity_id
_entity_poly.type
_entity_poly.pdbx_seq_one_letter_code
_entity_poly.pdbx_strand_id
1 'polypeptide(L)'
;MLNSPESSKKMLFYFYGLLWLLTGLLGASSVFLDAWLSHGFTSSDSDVLSSLQTAVRYQQFNSLTLALSLWVAGGALRQGRPISGLSLVPGLLFLLAIFAFCGGIYGKHLLGFTTGAITPVGGFLMALGWLSLAHYGFYQHKR
;
A
#
# COMPACT_ATOMS: atom_id res chain seq x y z
N MET A 1 27.12 2.97 -22.01
CA MET A 1 27.14 2.21 -20.75
C MET A 1 25.71 2.07 -20.22
N LEU A 2 24.83 1.44 -21.02
CA LEU A 2 23.39 1.36 -20.78
C LEU A 2 23.02 -0.04 -20.28
N ASN A 3 22.35 -0.12 -19.13
CA ASN A 3 21.63 -1.26 -18.53
C ASN A 3 22.18 -2.68 -18.83
N SER A 4 23.18 -3.13 -18.07
CA SER A 4 23.46 -4.56 -17.98
C SER A 4 22.37 -5.27 -17.15
N PRO A 5 22.01 -6.53 -17.44
CA PRO A 5 20.99 -7.29 -16.70
C PRO A 5 21.21 -7.34 -15.18
N GLU A 6 22.47 -7.28 -14.73
CA GLU A 6 22.84 -7.26 -13.31
C GLU A 6 22.47 -5.93 -12.62
N SER A 7 22.53 -4.81 -13.33
CA SER A 7 22.10 -3.51 -12.81
C SER A 7 20.60 -3.50 -12.49
N SER A 8 19.78 -4.04 -13.39
CA SER A 8 18.32 -4.10 -13.22
C SER A 8 17.90 -4.99 -12.05
N LYS A 9 18.58 -6.12 -11.82
CA LYS A 9 18.30 -7.01 -10.67
C LYS A 9 18.58 -6.31 -9.34
N LYS A 10 19.71 -5.61 -9.24
CA LYS A 10 20.06 -4.82 -8.03
C LYS A 10 19.04 -3.71 -7.77
N MET A 11 18.62 -2.99 -8.80
CA MET A 11 17.59 -1.96 -8.69
C MET A 11 16.28 -2.53 -8.13
N LEU A 12 15.81 -3.66 -8.68
CA LEU A 12 14.59 -4.32 -8.20
C LEU A 12 14.73 -4.80 -6.74
N PHE A 13 15.90 -5.28 -6.35
CA PHE A 13 16.18 -5.68 -4.97
C PHE A 13 16.08 -4.49 -3.99
N TYR A 14 16.72 -3.36 -4.30
CA TYR A 14 16.62 -2.16 -3.45
C TYR A 14 15.21 -1.60 -3.43
N PHE A 15 14.52 -1.60 -4.57
CA PHE A 15 13.14 -1.15 -4.66
C PHE A 15 12.20 -2.01 -3.81
N TYR A 16 12.37 -3.34 -3.85
CA TYR A 16 11.66 -4.25 -2.95
C TYR A 16 11.92 -3.94 -1.47
N GLY A 17 13.18 -3.66 -1.09
CA GLY A 17 13.52 -3.23 0.26
C GLY A 17 12.85 -1.90 0.67
N LEU A 18 12.81 -0.93 -0.24
CA LEU A 18 12.10 0.34 -0.03
C LEU A 18 10.59 0.11 0.20
N LEU A 19 9.96 -0.79 -0.55
CA LEU A 19 8.55 -1.11 -0.35
C LEU A 19 8.29 -1.70 1.04
N TRP A 20 9.18 -2.56 1.56
CA TRP A 20 9.09 -3.06 2.93
C TRP A 20 9.23 -1.94 3.97
N LEU A 21 10.16 -1.02 3.77
CA LEU A 21 10.31 0.14 4.65
C LEU A 21 9.03 0.97 4.70
N LEU A 22 8.47 1.31 3.53
CA LEU A 22 7.20 2.06 3.43
C LEU A 22 6.05 1.29 4.08
N THR A 23 6.00 -0.02 3.91
CA THR A 23 4.99 -0.88 4.56
C THR A 23 5.00 -0.72 6.08
N GLY A 24 6.19 -0.79 6.69
CA GLY A 24 6.35 -0.63 8.14
C GLY A 24 5.95 0.76 8.63
N LEU A 25 6.37 1.81 7.91
CA LEU A 25 6.02 3.19 8.26
C LEU A 25 4.52 3.47 8.12
N LEU A 26 3.88 2.97 7.07
CA LEU A 26 2.44 3.11 6.86
C LEU A 26 1.64 2.31 7.90
N GLY A 27 2.09 1.10 8.26
CA GLY A 27 1.50 0.34 9.36
C GLY A 27 1.61 1.08 10.70
N ALA A 28 2.81 1.53 11.07
CA ALA A 28 3.05 2.25 12.33
C ALA A 28 2.25 3.55 12.42
N SER A 29 2.26 4.37 11.37
CA SER A 29 1.47 5.61 11.33
C SER A 29 -0.03 5.37 11.46
N SER A 30 -0.55 4.28 10.87
CA SER A 30 -1.97 3.94 11.03
C SER A 30 -2.34 3.62 12.47
N VAL A 31 -1.47 2.94 13.23
CA VAL A 31 -1.67 2.65 14.66
C VAL A 31 -1.67 3.94 15.48
N PHE A 32 -0.72 4.85 15.23
CA PHE A 32 -0.68 6.13 15.92
C PHE A 32 -1.92 6.99 15.62
N LEU A 33 -2.36 7.03 14.36
CA LEU A 33 -3.57 7.75 13.97
C LEU A 33 -4.81 7.13 14.62
N ASP A 34 -4.94 5.81 14.65
CA ASP A 34 -6.07 5.12 15.29
C ASP A 34 -6.17 5.43 16.79
N ALA A 35 -5.03 5.38 17.49
CA ALA A 35 -4.96 5.70 18.91
C ALA A 35 -5.33 7.17 19.17
N TRP A 36 -4.85 8.09 18.33
CA TRP A 36 -5.21 9.49 18.42
C TRP A 36 -6.70 9.71 18.16
N LEU A 37 -7.28 9.11 17.11
CA LEU A 37 -8.71 9.22 16.80
C LEU A 37 -9.60 8.65 17.91
N SER A 38 -9.16 7.60 18.59
CA SER A 38 -9.95 6.91 19.63
C SER A 38 -9.90 7.58 20.99
N HIS A 39 -8.82 8.29 21.31
CA HIS A 39 -8.59 8.81 22.66
C HIS A 39 -8.36 10.32 22.74
N GLY A 40 -7.92 10.97 21.67
CA GLY A 40 -7.51 12.38 21.68
C GLY A 40 -8.18 13.27 20.63
N PHE A 41 -8.82 12.69 19.61
CA PHE A 41 -9.52 13.47 18.59
C PHE A 41 -10.92 13.85 19.05
N THR A 42 -11.21 15.14 18.99
CA THR A 42 -12.53 15.69 19.29
C THR A 42 -13.06 16.39 18.05
N SER A 43 -14.21 15.96 17.57
CA SER A 43 -14.96 16.63 16.50
C SER A 43 -16.42 16.79 16.94
N SER A 44 -17.00 17.97 16.70
CA SER A 44 -18.44 18.18 16.87
C SER A 44 -19.25 17.48 15.78
N ASP A 45 -18.61 17.08 14.69
CA ASP A 45 -19.19 16.36 13.58
C ASP A 45 -18.77 14.88 13.61
N SER A 46 -19.74 13.99 13.84
CA SER A 46 -19.55 12.54 13.88
C SER A 46 -19.15 11.94 12.54
N ASP A 47 -19.55 12.57 11.43
CA ASP A 47 -19.24 12.07 10.09
C ASP A 47 -17.76 12.27 9.76
N VAL A 48 -17.15 13.33 10.28
CA VAL A 48 -15.70 13.57 10.16
C VAL A 48 -14.91 12.48 10.87
N LEU A 49 -15.27 12.15 12.12
CA LEU A 49 -14.61 11.08 12.87
C LEU A 49 -14.77 9.72 12.17
N SER A 50 -15.99 9.39 11.73
CA SER A 50 -16.27 8.14 11.01
C SER A 50 -15.49 8.02 9.69
N SER A 51 -15.37 9.12 8.95
CA SER A 51 -14.58 9.22 7.71
C SER A 51 -13.09 8.98 7.99
N LEU A 52 -12.53 9.62 9.03
CA LEU A 52 -11.14 9.44 9.44
C LEU A 52 -10.85 8.01 9.93
N GLN A 53 -11.74 7.43 10.73
CA GLN A 53 -11.65 6.03 11.16
C GLN A 53 -11.70 5.07 9.97
N THR A 54 -12.52 5.37 8.96
CA THR A 54 -12.53 4.63 7.69
C THR A 54 -11.18 4.68 7.01
N ALA A 55 -10.56 5.87 6.88
CA ALA A 55 -9.24 6.01 6.29
C ALA A 55 -8.15 5.23 7.04
N VAL A 56 -8.14 5.29 8.39
CA VAL A 56 -7.20 4.53 9.23
C VAL A 56 -7.39 3.03 9.04
N ARG A 57 -8.63 2.54 9.11
CA ARG A 57 -8.95 1.14 8.88
C ARG A 57 -8.45 0.68 7.50
N TYR A 58 -8.74 1.43 6.45
CA TYR A 58 -8.27 1.08 5.11
C TYR A 58 -6.74 1.19 4.99
N GLN A 59 -6.07 2.11 5.67
CA GLN A 59 -4.61 2.16 5.72
C GLN A 59 -4.04 0.90 6.38
N GLN A 60 -4.57 0.48 7.52
CA GLN A 60 -4.17 -0.77 8.20
C GLN A 60 -4.34 -1.99 7.29
N PHE A 61 -5.52 -2.14 6.67
CA PHE A 61 -5.79 -3.25 5.75
C PHE A 61 -4.83 -3.24 4.56
N ASN A 62 -4.68 -2.10 3.88
CA ASN A 62 -3.81 -2.02 2.71
C ASN A 62 -2.32 -2.17 3.08
N SER A 63 -1.88 -1.69 4.24
CA SER A 63 -0.50 -1.92 4.72
C SER A 63 -0.25 -3.41 4.98
N LEU A 64 -1.21 -4.12 5.58
CA LEU A 64 -1.11 -5.57 5.77
C LEU A 64 -1.11 -6.31 4.43
N THR A 65 -2.01 -5.95 3.51
CA THR A 65 -2.06 -6.57 2.18
C THR A 65 -0.81 -6.28 1.35
N LEU A 66 -0.25 -5.07 1.47
CA LEU A 66 1.05 -4.73 0.90
C LEU A 66 2.15 -5.66 1.47
N ALA A 67 2.24 -5.82 2.79
CA ALA A 67 3.19 -6.73 3.43
C ALA A 67 3.05 -8.16 2.90
N LEU A 68 1.81 -8.67 2.81
CA LEU A 68 1.52 -10.01 2.28
C LEU A 68 1.94 -10.14 0.82
N SER A 69 1.65 -9.13 -0.02
CA SER A 69 2.04 -9.14 -1.43
C SER A 69 3.56 -9.15 -1.63
N LEU A 70 4.30 -8.40 -0.80
CA LEU A 70 5.76 -8.40 -0.80
C LEU A 70 6.30 -9.75 -0.31
N TRP A 71 5.68 -10.36 0.70
CA TRP A 71 6.07 -11.68 1.18
C TRP A 71 5.87 -12.76 0.11
N VAL A 72 4.80 -12.66 -0.68
CA VAL A 72 4.55 -13.53 -1.85
C VAL A 72 5.62 -13.30 -2.93
N ALA A 73 5.95 -12.04 -3.25
CA ALA A 73 7.01 -11.69 -4.21
C ALA A 73 8.39 -12.20 -3.78
N GLY A 74 8.70 -12.12 -2.48
CA GLY A 74 9.93 -12.63 -1.87
C GLY A 74 10.09 -14.15 -1.97
N GLY A 75 9.06 -14.90 -2.38
CA GLY A 75 9.14 -16.33 -2.67
C GLY A 75 10.23 -16.69 -3.67
N ALA A 76 10.45 -15.85 -4.69
CA ALA A 76 11.52 -16.05 -5.67
C ALA A 76 12.91 -16.03 -5.02
N LEU A 77 13.16 -15.08 -4.10
CA LEU A 77 14.45 -14.98 -3.39
C LEU A 77 14.74 -16.22 -2.55
N ARG A 78 13.72 -16.78 -1.90
CA ARG A 78 13.83 -18.03 -1.11
C ARG A 78 14.22 -19.24 -1.98
N GLN A 79 13.94 -19.19 -3.27
CA GLN A 79 14.32 -20.21 -4.26
C GLN A 79 15.63 -19.87 -5.00
N GLY A 80 16.37 -18.85 -4.57
CA GLY A 80 17.60 -18.40 -5.25
C GLY A 80 17.36 -17.69 -6.59
N ARG A 81 16.11 -17.28 -6.87
CA ARG A 81 15.72 -16.57 -8.09
C ARG A 81 15.61 -15.06 -7.84
N PRO A 82 15.96 -14.20 -8.82
CA PRO A 82 15.79 -12.76 -8.67
C PRO A 82 14.30 -12.37 -8.62
N ILE A 83 14.01 -11.24 -7.97
CA ILE A 83 12.67 -10.63 -7.99
C ILE A 83 12.32 -10.21 -9.41
N SER A 84 11.08 -10.51 -9.82
CA SER A 84 10.51 -10.02 -11.07
C SER A 84 9.75 -8.72 -10.82
N GLY A 85 9.87 -7.73 -11.71
CA GLY A 85 9.08 -6.49 -11.60
C GLY A 85 7.57 -6.74 -11.52
N LEU A 86 7.06 -7.76 -12.24
CA LEU A 86 5.64 -8.11 -12.21
C LEU A 86 5.15 -8.56 -10.83
N SER A 87 6.04 -9.16 -10.03
CA SER A 87 5.70 -9.60 -8.66
C SER A 87 5.46 -8.44 -7.69
N LEU A 88 5.94 -7.23 -8.02
CA LEU A 88 5.80 -6.04 -7.18
C LEU A 88 4.55 -5.23 -7.51
N VAL A 89 3.91 -5.48 -8.65
CA VAL A 89 2.73 -4.72 -9.12
C VAL A 89 1.58 -4.72 -8.10
N PRO A 90 1.18 -5.85 -7.48
CA PRO A 90 0.12 -5.83 -6.48
C PRO A 90 0.44 -4.89 -5.30
N GLY A 91 1.67 -4.96 -4.79
CA GLY A 91 2.13 -4.10 -3.71
C GLY A 91 2.10 -2.61 -4.09
N LEU A 92 2.55 -2.27 -5.30
CA LEU A 92 2.48 -0.88 -5.77
C LEU A 92 1.06 -0.35 -5.84
N LEU A 93 0.10 -1.17 -6.27
CA LEU A 93 -1.30 -0.78 -6.31
C LEU A 93 -1.87 -0.50 -4.92
N PHE A 94 -1.56 -1.33 -3.92
CA PHE A 94 -1.96 -1.08 -2.53
C PHE A 94 -1.27 0.14 -1.92
N LEU A 95 0.02 0.35 -2.21
CA LEU A 95 0.76 1.53 -1.77
C LEU A 95 0.12 2.81 -2.32
N LEU A 96 -0.16 2.85 -3.63
CA LEU A 96 -0.83 3.98 -4.27
C LEU A 96 -2.26 4.16 -3.76
N ALA A 97 -2.98 3.06 -3.49
CA ALA A 97 -4.30 3.12 -2.88
C ALA A 97 -4.28 3.75 -1.49
N ILE A 98 -3.27 3.48 -0.65
CA ILE A 98 -3.11 4.14 0.66
C ILE A 98 -2.99 5.65 0.48
N PHE A 99 -2.09 6.11 -0.38
CA PHE A 99 -1.88 7.55 -0.59
C PHE A 99 -3.10 8.24 -1.20
N ALA A 100 -3.77 7.61 -2.16
CA ALA A 100 -4.92 8.20 -2.83
C ALA A 100 -6.19 8.13 -1.97
N PHE A 101 -6.57 6.94 -1.49
CA PHE A 101 -7.80 6.75 -0.72
C PHE A 101 -7.67 7.35 0.68
N CYS A 102 -6.72 6.83 1.47
CA CYS A 102 -6.56 7.19 2.88
C CYS A 102 -5.99 8.61 2.99
N GLY A 103 -4.93 8.91 2.23
CA GLY A 103 -4.35 10.25 2.17
C GLY A 103 -5.34 11.31 1.66
N GLY A 104 -6.23 10.95 0.72
CA GLY A 104 -7.30 11.84 0.27
C GLY A 104 -8.33 12.18 1.36
N ILE A 105 -8.65 11.24 2.24
CA ILE A 105 -9.55 11.49 3.37
C ILE A 105 -8.85 12.31 4.46
N TYR A 106 -7.60 11.97 4.80
CA TYR A 106 -6.81 12.75 5.76
C TYR A 106 -6.58 14.17 5.28
N GLY A 107 -6.21 14.36 4.01
CA GLY A 107 -6.02 15.67 3.42
C GLY A 107 -7.28 16.52 3.51
N LYS A 108 -8.45 15.92 3.24
CA LYS A 108 -9.75 16.60 3.35
C LYS A 108 -10.05 17.06 4.78
N HIS A 109 -9.95 16.15 5.74
CA HIS A 109 -10.45 16.42 7.11
C HIS A 109 -9.41 17.03 8.05
N LEU A 110 -8.13 16.72 7.89
CA LEU A 110 -7.05 17.20 8.78
C LEU A 110 -6.33 18.42 8.22
N LEU A 111 -6.25 18.55 6.89
CA LEU A 111 -5.48 19.60 6.22
C LEU A 111 -6.35 20.59 5.44
N GLY A 112 -7.66 20.35 5.34
CA GLY A 112 -8.60 21.21 4.62
C GLY A 112 -8.44 21.19 3.10
N PHE A 113 -7.79 20.17 2.53
CA PHE A 113 -7.57 20.07 1.08
C PHE A 113 -8.80 19.56 0.35
N THR A 114 -9.08 20.13 -0.83
CA THR A 114 -10.08 19.58 -1.75
C THR A 114 -9.49 18.38 -2.48
N THR A 115 -9.96 17.18 -2.16
CA THR A 115 -9.38 15.93 -2.69
C THR A 115 -10.11 15.37 -3.92
N GLY A 116 -11.27 15.93 -4.27
CA GLY A 116 -11.97 15.64 -5.54
C GLY A 116 -12.08 14.14 -5.84
N ALA A 117 -11.63 13.74 -7.03
CA ALA A 117 -11.66 12.35 -7.49
C ALA A 117 -10.50 11.47 -6.96
N ILE A 118 -9.58 12.00 -6.15
CA ILE A 118 -8.41 11.26 -5.67
C ILE A 118 -8.83 10.07 -4.81
N THR A 119 -9.79 10.27 -3.89
CA THR A 119 -10.28 9.19 -3.02
C THR A 119 -10.96 8.06 -3.82
N PRO A 120 -11.90 8.33 -4.76
CA PRO A 120 -12.44 7.30 -5.65
C PRO A 120 -11.37 6.54 -6.45
N VAL A 121 -10.36 7.23 -6.98
CA VAL A 121 -9.25 6.60 -7.69
C VAL A 121 -8.49 5.63 -6.78
N GLY A 122 -8.27 5.99 -5.52
CA GLY A 122 -7.66 5.10 -4.54
C GLY A 122 -8.45 3.82 -4.30
N GLY A 123 -9.79 3.91 -4.25
CA GLY A 123 -10.67 2.74 -4.15
C GLY A 123 -10.54 1.81 -5.36
N PHE A 124 -10.45 2.38 -6.56
CA PHE A 124 -10.22 1.60 -7.79
C PHE A 124 -8.84 0.93 -7.80
N LEU A 125 -7.78 1.63 -7.36
CA LEU A 125 -6.44 1.07 -7.24
C LEU A 125 -6.39 -0.11 -6.27
N MET A 126 -7.12 -0.03 -5.16
CA MET A 126 -7.24 -1.14 -4.21
C MET A 126 -7.88 -2.37 -4.86
N ALA A 127 -8.96 -2.19 -5.63
CA ALA A 127 -9.60 -3.29 -6.37
C ALA A 127 -8.64 -3.91 -7.40
N LEU A 128 -7.92 -3.09 -8.16
CA LEU A 128 -6.89 -3.56 -9.08
C LEU A 128 -5.76 -4.29 -8.37
N GLY A 129 -5.36 -3.85 -7.17
CA GLY A 129 -4.35 -4.51 -6.34
C GLY A 129 -4.74 -5.95 -6.01
N TRP A 130 -6.00 -6.16 -5.59
CA TRP A 130 -6.53 -7.50 -5.33
C TRP A 130 -6.58 -8.37 -6.58
N LEU A 131 -7.06 -7.83 -7.71
CA LEU A 131 -7.11 -8.57 -8.98
C LEU A 131 -5.70 -8.93 -9.48
N SER A 132 -4.74 -8.02 -9.33
CA SER A 132 -3.33 -8.25 -9.68
C SER A 132 -2.71 -9.33 -8.79
N LEU A 133 -3.00 -9.31 -7.48
CA LEU A 133 -2.54 -10.33 -6.54
C LEU A 133 -3.13 -11.71 -6.89
N ALA A 134 -4.42 -11.78 -7.19
CA ALA A 134 -5.10 -13.02 -7.60
C ALA A 134 -4.48 -13.59 -8.88
N HIS A 135 -4.28 -12.74 -9.89
CA HIS A 135 -3.60 -13.09 -11.13
C HIS A 135 -2.19 -13.63 -10.83
N TYR A 136 -1.35 -12.86 -10.13
CA TYR A 136 0.03 -13.25 -9.86
C TYR A 136 0.12 -14.56 -9.06
N GLY A 137 -0.69 -14.72 -8.01
CA GLY A 137 -0.75 -15.93 -7.20
C GLY A 137 -1.12 -17.18 -8.02
N PHE A 138 -2.11 -17.06 -8.91
CA PHE A 138 -2.52 -18.18 -9.78
C PHE A 138 -1.40 -18.64 -10.73
N TYR A 139 -0.64 -17.70 -11.31
CA TYR A 139 0.46 -18.05 -12.23
C TYR A 139 1.70 -18.59 -11.52
N GLN A 140 1.92 -18.27 -10.24
CA GLN A 140 3.02 -18.85 -9.47
C GLN A 140 2.84 -20.35 -9.20
N HIS A 141 1.60 -20.86 -9.09
CA HIS A 141 1.35 -22.28 -8.89
C HIS A 141 1.52 -23.15 -10.14
N LYS A 142 1.60 -22.55 -11.33
CA LYS A 142 1.81 -23.29 -12.58
C LYS A 142 3.30 -23.46 -12.96
N ARG A 143 4.23 -22.99 -12.13
CA ARG A 143 5.68 -23.05 -12.35
C ARG A 143 6.35 -23.98 -11.35
#